data_AF-Q3APN2-F1
#
_entry.id   AF-Q3APN2-F1
#
_cell.length_a   1.000
_cell.length_b   1.000
_cell.length_c   1.000
_cell.angle_alpha   90.00
_cell.angle_beta   90.00
_cell.angle_gamma   90.00
#
_symmetry.space_group_name_H-M   'P 1'
#
loop_
_entity.id
_entity.type
_entity.pdbx_description
1 polymer ?
#
loop_
_entity_poly.entity_id
_entity_poly.type
_entity_poly.pdbx_seq_one_letter_code
_entity_poly.pdbx_strand_id
1 'polypeptide(L)'
;MISAWINLSPLKNIFKKELNEGLPAHYGLRTLGQGIATYNKQKRVMAAFDFGTTVPPEQFSHFRHHPVQLDIQRALREGWELFRNNPSEFLGFTLVCFAAWLVGLLFDGGSSIIFSSIAAPLYSGYTMAVFRIAKGESLEFSDFFKGFNYLLPLFLASLACTLFVSFGLMLFILPGIYLAVSYMFTTFFIIDYKMNFWQAMETSRTIITRSWFSFFAFAIVLFIINVAGAFLFGIGMIVSAPVTACAAAVAYRNCMGVQISSIDEE
;
A
#
# COMPACT_ATOMS: atom_id res chain seq x y z
N MET A 1 -4.64 -1.57 24.76
CA MET A 1 -5.64 -1.21 25.79
C MET A 1 -6.58 -0.09 25.27
N ILE A 2 -7.08 -0.16 24.03
CA ILE A 2 -8.12 0.73 23.45
C ILE A 2 -9.00 -0.05 22.46
N SER A 3 -9.33 -1.32 22.75
CA SER A 3 -10.22 -2.16 21.92
C SER A 3 -11.53 -2.52 22.63
N ALA A 4 -11.85 -1.85 23.75
CA ALA A 4 -12.88 -2.31 24.68
C ALA A 4 -14.18 -1.48 24.72
N TRP A 5 -14.42 -0.51 23.82
CA TRP A 5 -15.52 0.45 24.04
C TRP A 5 -16.53 0.70 22.92
N ILE A 6 -16.60 -0.15 21.88
CA ILE A 6 -17.73 -0.09 20.94
C ILE A 6 -18.32 -1.49 20.76
N ASN A 7 -18.97 -1.97 21.81
CA ASN A 7 -19.85 -3.13 21.73
C ASN A 7 -21.14 -2.70 21.02
N LEU A 8 -21.23 -2.91 19.70
CA LEU A 8 -22.41 -2.61 18.86
C LEU A 8 -23.51 -3.68 18.96
N SER A 9 -23.31 -4.75 19.75
CA SER A 9 -24.33 -5.77 19.98
C SER A 9 -25.66 -5.23 20.53
N PRO A 10 -25.70 -4.21 21.41
CA PRO A 10 -26.96 -3.64 21.88
C PRO A 10 -27.72 -2.97 20.72
N LEU A 11 -27.03 -2.24 19.84
CA LEU A 11 -27.63 -1.53 18.72
C LEU A 11 -28.20 -2.50 17.67
N LYS A 12 -27.51 -3.60 17.36
CA LYS A 12 -28.05 -4.64 16.47
C LYS A 12 -29.32 -5.28 17.04
N ASN A 13 -29.37 -5.53 18.34
CA ASN A 13 -30.53 -6.12 19.01
C ASN A 13 -31.70 -5.13 19.11
N ILE A 14 -31.43 -3.84 19.31
CA ILE A 14 -32.45 -2.78 19.28
C ILE A 14 -33.06 -2.65 17.87
N PHE A 15 -32.24 -2.59 16.82
CA PHE A 15 -32.74 -2.53 15.44
C PHE A 15 -33.54 -3.77 15.04
N LYS A 16 -33.09 -4.96 15.46
CA LYS A 16 -33.80 -6.21 15.18
C LYS A 16 -35.12 -6.30 15.94
N LYS A 17 -35.19 -5.74 17.16
CA LYS A 17 -36.42 -5.64 17.95
C LYS A 17 -37.40 -4.64 17.33
N GLU A 18 -36.93 -3.46 16.89
CA GLU A 18 -37.78 -2.45 16.25
C GLU A 18 -38.30 -2.88 14.87
N LEU A 19 -37.53 -3.67 14.11
CA LEU A 19 -37.99 -4.27 12.85
C LEU A 19 -39.06 -5.36 13.07
N ASN A 20 -39.01 -6.10 14.18
CA ASN A 20 -39.97 -7.16 14.50
C ASN A 20 -41.23 -6.67 15.21
N GLU A 21 -41.17 -5.56 15.97
CA GLU A 21 -42.30 -5.08 16.77
C GLU A 21 -43.21 -4.06 16.05
N GLY A 22 -42.86 -3.61 14.83
CA GLY A 22 -43.67 -2.68 14.05
C GLY A 22 -43.72 -1.29 14.69
N LEU A 23 -42.96 -0.34 14.15
CA LEU A 23 -42.88 1.01 14.69
C LEU A 23 -44.27 1.67 14.82
N PRO A 24 -44.59 2.29 15.96
CA PRO A 24 -45.87 2.97 16.14
C PRO A 24 -45.96 4.14 15.15
N ALA A 25 -47.10 4.25 14.46
CA ALA A 25 -47.35 5.08 13.27
C ALA A 25 -47.09 6.61 13.42
N HIS A 26 -46.70 7.09 14.61
CA HIS A 26 -46.33 8.48 14.86
C HIS A 26 -44.82 8.76 14.69
N TYR A 27 -43.97 7.74 14.61
CA TYR A 27 -42.57 7.88 14.20
C TYR A 27 -42.49 7.93 12.67
N GLY A 28 -42.80 9.10 12.12
CA GLY A 28 -42.90 9.31 10.67
C GLY A 28 -41.57 9.11 9.93
N LEU A 29 -41.67 8.88 8.61
CA LEU A 29 -40.58 8.76 7.62
C LEU A 29 -39.45 9.81 7.77
N ARG A 30 -39.72 10.94 8.44
CA ARG A 30 -38.78 12.02 8.75
C ARG A 30 -37.68 11.61 9.75
N THR A 31 -37.99 10.81 10.77
CA THR A 31 -36.99 10.35 11.76
C THR A 31 -36.09 9.26 11.18
N LEU A 32 -36.65 8.34 10.39
CA LEU A 32 -35.89 7.36 9.61
C LEU A 32 -34.98 8.04 8.57
N GLY A 33 -35.48 9.07 7.87
CA GLY A 33 -34.69 9.87 6.93
C GLY A 33 -33.52 10.61 7.61
N GLN A 34 -33.73 11.16 8.81
CA GLN A 34 -32.66 11.78 9.61
C GLN A 34 -31.64 10.76 10.12
N GLY A 35 -32.09 9.56 10.52
CA GLY A 35 -31.21 8.46 10.92
C GLY A 35 -30.32 7.99 9.78
N ILE A 36 -30.88 7.79 8.58
CA ILE A 36 -30.13 7.41 7.37
C ILE A 36 -29.17 8.52 6.94
N ALA A 37 -29.58 9.79 7.01
CA ALA A 37 -28.72 10.92 6.69
C ALA A 37 -27.53 11.04 7.68
N THR A 38 -27.80 10.83 8.97
CA THR A 38 -26.76 10.84 10.02
C THR A 38 -25.81 9.65 9.88
N TYR A 39 -26.35 8.46 9.61
CA TYR A 39 -25.57 7.26 9.30
C TYR A 39 -24.68 7.46 8.06
N ASN A 40 -25.23 7.98 6.97
CA ASN A 40 -24.46 8.24 5.75
C ASN A 40 -23.40 9.32 5.96
N LYS A 41 -23.69 10.33 6.78
CA LYS A 41 -22.71 11.36 7.17
C LYS A 41 -21.60 10.74 8.04
N GLN A 42 -21.93 9.92 9.03
CA GLN A 42 -20.95 9.23 9.87
C GLN A 42 -20.12 8.22 9.08
N LYS A 43 -20.74 7.43 8.19
CA LYS A 43 -20.05 6.50 7.29
C LYS A 43 -19.07 7.24 6.37
N ARG A 44 -19.45 8.41 5.85
CA ARG A 44 -18.56 9.29 5.07
C ARG A 44 -17.40 9.85 5.90
N VAL A 45 -17.65 10.25 7.16
CA VAL A 45 -16.60 10.74 8.06
C VAL A 45 -15.65 9.59 8.48
N MET A 46 -16.16 8.39 8.73
CA MET A 46 -15.33 7.22 9.02
C MET A 46 -14.53 6.77 7.80
N ALA A 47 -15.09 6.88 6.59
CA ALA A 47 -14.35 6.65 5.35
C ALA A 47 -13.23 7.67 5.12
N ALA A 48 -13.38 8.91 5.61
CA ALA A 48 -12.36 9.96 5.49
C ALA A 48 -11.15 9.74 6.44
N PHE A 49 -11.31 8.95 7.50
CA PHE A 49 -10.24 8.52 8.41
C PHE A 49 -10.12 6.99 8.41
N ASP A 50 -10.18 6.38 7.23
CA ASP A 50 -9.97 4.95 7.10
C ASP A 50 -8.48 4.61 7.31
N PHE A 51 -8.18 3.96 8.44
CA PHE A 51 -6.84 3.53 8.79
C PHE A 51 -6.44 2.22 8.11
N GLY A 52 -7.31 1.64 7.29
CA GLY A 52 -7.21 0.29 6.75
C GLY A 52 -7.91 -0.73 7.65
N THR A 53 -8.20 -1.90 7.08
CA THR A 53 -8.87 -2.99 7.78
C THR A 53 -7.85 -3.85 8.56
N THR A 54 -8.33 -4.57 9.56
CA THR A 54 -7.55 -5.60 10.24
C THR A 54 -7.81 -6.95 9.60
N VAL A 55 -6.78 -7.55 9.00
CA VAL A 55 -6.88 -8.85 8.33
C VAL A 55 -6.54 -9.98 9.32
N PRO A 56 -7.29 -11.08 9.38
CA PRO A 56 -6.96 -12.18 10.29
C PRO A 56 -5.57 -12.77 10.01
N PRO A 57 -4.71 -12.98 11.03
CA PRO A 57 -3.35 -13.47 10.84
C PRO A 57 -3.28 -14.90 10.28
N GLU A 58 -4.38 -15.65 10.33
CA GLU A 58 -4.49 -16.99 9.76
C GLU A 58 -4.31 -17.00 8.24
N GLN A 59 -4.66 -15.92 7.54
CA GLN A 59 -4.49 -15.82 6.08
C GLN A 59 -3.01 -15.93 5.66
N PHE A 60 -2.09 -15.52 6.54
CA PHE A 60 -0.65 -15.60 6.30
C PHE A 60 0.01 -16.80 7.00
N SER A 61 -0.78 -17.66 7.66
CA SER A 61 -0.26 -18.83 8.36
C SER A 61 0.41 -19.84 7.43
N HIS A 62 0.00 -19.90 6.16
CA HIS A 62 0.63 -20.75 5.16
C HIS A 62 2.12 -20.40 4.96
N PHE A 63 2.47 -19.11 4.98
CA PHE A 63 3.86 -18.64 4.89
C PHE A 63 4.70 -18.96 6.14
N ARG A 64 4.06 -19.41 7.23
CA ARG A 64 4.76 -19.91 8.42
C ARG A 64 5.46 -21.24 8.16
N HIS A 65 4.87 -22.07 7.28
CA HIS A 65 5.34 -23.43 7.00
C HIS A 65 6.08 -23.54 5.66
N HIS A 66 5.79 -22.66 4.71
CA HIS A 66 6.46 -22.61 3.41
C HIS A 66 7.15 -21.24 3.21
N PRO A 67 8.50 -21.17 3.30
CA PRO A 67 9.21 -19.92 3.10
C PRO A 67 9.02 -19.42 1.67
N VAL A 68 8.81 -18.11 1.54
CA VAL A 68 8.62 -17.46 0.25
C VAL A 68 9.88 -17.62 -0.60
N GLN A 69 9.75 -18.20 -1.79
CA GLN A 69 10.85 -18.33 -2.74
C GLN A 69 10.81 -17.17 -3.73
N LEU A 70 11.83 -16.32 -3.68
CA LEU A 70 11.97 -15.21 -4.60
C LEU A 70 12.89 -15.59 -5.76
N ASP A 71 12.34 -15.63 -6.97
CA ASP A 71 13.12 -15.72 -8.20
C ASP A 71 13.41 -14.30 -8.72
N ILE A 72 14.62 -13.83 -8.43
CA ILE A 72 15.10 -12.49 -8.79
C ILE A 72 15.11 -12.29 -10.31
N GLN A 73 15.58 -13.29 -11.06
CA GLN A 73 15.72 -13.18 -12.50
C GLN A 73 14.35 -13.09 -13.16
N ARG A 74 13.42 -13.94 -12.72
CA ARG A 74 12.04 -13.92 -13.21
C ARG A 74 11.35 -12.59 -12.87
N ALA A 75 11.52 -12.09 -11.65
CA ALA A 75 10.94 -10.81 -11.25
C ALA A 75 11.46 -9.63 -12.10
N LEU A 76 12.76 -9.61 -12.40
CA LEU A 76 13.36 -8.59 -13.27
C LEU A 76 12.91 -8.71 -14.71
N ARG A 77 12.84 -9.94 -15.26
CA ARG A 77 12.41 -10.20 -16.63
C ARG A 77 10.96 -9.78 -16.85
N GLU A 78 10.06 -10.30 -16.02
CA GLU A 78 8.62 -9.98 -16.09
C GLU A 78 8.36 -8.49 -15.78
N GLY A 79 9.12 -7.90 -14.84
CA GLY A 79 9.06 -6.47 -14.55
C GLY A 79 9.48 -5.61 -15.75
N TRP A 80 10.53 -6.01 -16.47
CA TRP A 80 10.97 -5.36 -17.70
C TRP A 80 9.96 -5.52 -18.84
N GLU A 81 9.37 -6.70 -18.99
CA GLU A 81 8.32 -6.96 -19.98
C GLU A 81 7.07 -6.11 -19.73
N LEU A 82 6.62 -5.97 -18.47
CA LEU A 82 5.50 -5.10 -18.10
C LEU A 82 5.75 -3.65 -18.48
N PHE A 83 6.95 -3.13 -18.16
CA PHE A 83 7.35 -1.79 -18.54
C PHE A 83 7.38 -1.61 -20.06
N ARG A 84 7.99 -2.55 -20.80
CA ARG A 84 8.12 -2.48 -22.26
C ARG A 84 6.77 -2.57 -22.97
N ASN A 85 5.78 -3.23 -22.37
CA ASN A 85 4.43 -3.34 -22.92
C ASN A 85 3.60 -2.05 -22.73
N ASN A 86 3.93 -1.21 -21.74
CA ASN A 86 3.20 0.03 -21.44
C ASN A 86 4.17 1.21 -21.16
N PRO A 87 5.12 1.51 -22.07
CA PRO A 87 6.23 2.40 -21.75
C PRO A 87 5.77 3.86 -21.58
N SER A 88 4.77 4.31 -22.36
CA SER A 88 4.25 5.67 -22.31
C SER A 88 3.62 6.01 -20.96
N GLU A 89 2.84 5.08 -20.41
CA GLU A 89 2.11 5.27 -19.18
C GLU A 89 3.08 5.34 -18.00
N PHE A 90 4.02 4.40 -17.94
CA PHE A 90 5.05 4.37 -16.90
C PHE A 90 5.99 5.57 -17.00
N LEU A 91 6.51 5.91 -18.18
CA LEU A 91 7.41 7.05 -18.36
C LEU A 91 6.70 8.38 -18.06
N GLY A 92 5.45 8.53 -18.51
CA GLY A 92 4.64 9.70 -18.21
C GLY A 92 4.44 9.89 -16.72
N PHE A 93 4.14 8.80 -16.00
CA PHE A 93 3.96 8.85 -14.56
C PHE A 93 5.28 9.12 -13.82
N THR A 94 6.39 8.53 -14.29
CA THR A 94 7.72 8.82 -13.75
C THR A 94 8.13 10.27 -13.95
N LEU A 95 7.79 10.89 -15.07
CA LEU A 95 8.01 12.31 -15.30
C LEU A 95 7.23 13.18 -14.30
N VAL A 96 5.97 12.82 -14.01
CA VAL A 96 5.17 13.49 -12.97
C VAL A 96 5.81 13.33 -11.59
N CYS A 97 6.26 12.12 -11.24
CA CYS A 97 6.97 11.86 -9.98
C CYS A 97 8.25 12.68 -9.87
N PHE A 98 9.03 12.74 -10.94
CA PHE A 98 10.28 13.49 -11.00
C PHE A 98 10.04 15.00 -10.90
N ALA A 99 9.03 15.53 -11.60
CA ALA A 99 8.63 16.93 -11.49
C ALA A 99 8.16 17.28 -10.07
N ALA A 100 7.36 16.41 -9.45
CA ALA A 100 6.98 16.58 -8.05
C ALA A 100 8.22 16.63 -7.15
N TRP A 101 9.16 15.68 -7.31
CA TRP A 101 10.40 15.64 -6.55
C TRP A 101 11.24 16.91 -6.72
N LEU A 102 11.40 17.42 -7.95
CA LEU A 102 12.08 18.69 -8.22
C LEU A 102 11.41 19.89 -7.53
N VAL A 103 10.08 19.95 -7.56
CA VAL A 103 9.31 20.99 -6.86
C VAL A 103 9.57 20.91 -5.36
N GLY A 104 9.66 19.71 -4.78
CA GLY A 104 10.03 19.51 -3.38
C GLY A 104 11.38 20.13 -3.00
N LEU A 105 12.38 20.07 -3.90
CA LEU A 105 13.71 20.67 -3.67
C LEU A 105 13.69 22.20 -3.59
N LEU A 106 12.66 22.87 -4.13
CA LEU A 106 12.56 24.33 -4.13
C LEU A 106 12.09 24.90 -2.77
N PHE A 107 11.59 24.06 -1.87
CA PHE A 107 11.08 24.48 -0.57
C PHE A 107 12.07 24.11 0.53
N ASP A 108 12.88 25.07 1.00
CA ASP A 108 13.85 24.86 2.08
C ASP A 108 13.17 24.71 3.45
N GLY A 109 13.66 23.77 4.26
CA GLY A 109 13.49 23.74 5.73
C GLY A 109 12.15 23.39 6.39
N GLY A 110 11.01 23.31 5.70
CA GLY A 110 9.69 23.06 6.34
C GLY A 110 8.66 22.23 5.58
N SER A 111 8.96 21.87 4.33
CA SER A 111 8.08 21.14 3.38
C SER A 111 8.15 19.62 3.52
N SER A 112 9.10 19.09 4.29
CA SER A 112 9.49 17.68 4.27
C SER A 112 8.37 16.72 4.63
N ILE A 113 7.50 17.09 5.59
CA ILE A 113 6.39 16.23 6.02
C ILE A 113 5.31 16.18 4.95
N ILE A 114 4.88 17.34 4.43
CA ILE A 114 3.84 17.43 3.38
C ILE A 114 4.31 16.69 2.12
N PHE A 115 5.57 16.88 1.74
CA PHE A 115 6.15 16.21 0.58
C PHE A 115 6.26 14.70 0.79
N SER A 116 6.66 14.26 2.00
CA SER A 116 6.66 12.84 2.37
C SER A 116 5.25 12.24 2.39
N SER A 117 4.22 13.01 2.76
CA SER A 117 2.82 12.58 2.73
C SER A 117 2.32 12.25 1.33
N ILE A 118 2.88 12.88 0.31
CA ILE A 118 2.49 12.67 -1.09
C ILE A 118 3.39 11.61 -1.74
N ALA A 119 4.66 11.53 -1.35
CA ALA A 119 5.63 10.62 -1.96
C ALA A 119 5.23 9.13 -1.88
N ALA A 120 4.74 8.67 -0.72
CA ALA A 120 4.38 7.26 -0.56
C ALA A 120 3.14 6.84 -1.38
N PRO A 121 2.02 7.60 -1.37
CA PRO A 121 0.89 7.36 -2.28
C PRO A 121 1.23 7.54 -3.75
N LEU A 122 2.15 8.44 -4.09
CA LEU A 122 2.59 8.63 -5.46
C LEU A 122 3.43 7.43 -5.94
N TYR A 123 4.38 6.96 -5.12
CA TYR A 123 5.16 5.76 -5.45
C TYR A 123 4.29 4.49 -5.51
N SER A 124 3.20 4.43 -4.72
CA SER A 124 2.26 3.31 -4.76
C SER A 124 1.47 3.21 -6.07
N GLY A 125 1.47 4.28 -6.89
CA GLY A 125 0.89 4.30 -8.23
C GLY A 125 1.48 3.26 -9.18
N TYR A 126 2.80 2.98 -9.08
CA TYR A 126 3.43 1.91 -9.87
C TYR A 126 2.86 0.54 -9.51
N THR A 127 2.66 0.28 -8.22
CA THR A 127 2.06 -0.97 -7.74
C THR A 127 0.63 -1.12 -8.25
N MET A 128 -0.16 -0.04 -8.21
CA MET A 128 -1.53 -0.05 -8.72
C MET A 128 -1.58 -0.39 -10.22
N ALA A 129 -0.70 0.21 -11.02
CA ALA A 129 -0.61 -0.08 -12.44
C ALA A 129 -0.26 -1.55 -12.72
N VAL A 130 0.74 -2.10 -12.01
CA VAL A 130 1.12 -3.51 -12.18
C VAL A 130 0.00 -4.45 -11.74
N PHE A 131 -0.73 -4.11 -10.68
CA PHE A 131 -1.88 -4.89 -10.20
C PHE A 131 -3.04 -4.88 -11.19
N ARG A 132 -3.33 -3.74 -11.84
CA ARG A 132 -4.31 -3.65 -12.94
C ARG A 132 -3.90 -4.55 -14.11
N ILE A 133 -2.66 -4.45 -14.57
CA ILE A 133 -2.17 -5.29 -15.68
C ILE A 133 -2.19 -6.77 -15.30
N ALA A 134 -1.82 -7.11 -14.07
CA ALA A 134 -1.83 -8.49 -13.58
C ALA A 134 -3.24 -9.11 -13.56
N LYS A 135 -4.29 -8.28 -13.48
CA LYS A 135 -5.70 -8.68 -13.60
C LYS A 135 -6.19 -8.79 -15.05
N GLY A 136 -5.36 -8.44 -16.03
CA GLY A 136 -5.76 -8.36 -17.44
C GLY A 136 -6.65 -7.14 -17.75
N GLU A 137 -6.71 -6.15 -16.85
CA GLU A 137 -7.43 -4.91 -17.08
C GLU A 137 -6.59 -3.94 -17.90
N SER A 138 -7.24 -3.09 -18.70
CA SER A 138 -6.54 -2.03 -19.45
C SER A 138 -6.00 -0.98 -18.49
N LEU A 139 -4.72 -0.62 -18.66
CA LEU A 139 -4.08 0.42 -17.86
C LEU A 139 -4.47 1.80 -18.38
N GLU A 140 -5.08 2.63 -17.53
CA GLU A 140 -5.28 4.05 -17.81
C GLU A 140 -4.27 4.89 -17.01
N PHE A 141 -3.87 6.05 -17.56
CA PHE A 141 -2.96 6.97 -16.84
C PHE A 141 -3.52 7.43 -15.48
N SER A 142 -4.85 7.50 -15.35
CA SER A 142 -5.54 7.85 -14.12
C SER A 142 -5.37 6.80 -13.00
N ASP A 143 -5.08 5.54 -13.35
CA ASP A 143 -4.94 4.44 -12.40
C ASP A 143 -3.76 4.63 -11.46
N PHE A 144 -2.67 5.25 -11.93
CA PHE A 144 -1.50 5.53 -11.10
C PHE A 144 -1.84 6.44 -9.91
N PHE A 145 -2.86 7.31 -10.06
CA PHE A 145 -3.31 8.18 -8.99
C PHE A 145 -4.30 7.49 -8.03
N LYS A 146 -4.74 6.26 -8.30
CA LYS A 146 -5.60 5.52 -7.36
C LYS A 146 -4.86 5.11 -6.08
N GLY A 147 -3.52 5.21 -6.05
CA GLY A 147 -2.73 5.11 -4.82
C GLY A 147 -3.12 6.14 -3.74
N PHE A 148 -3.64 7.30 -4.14
CA PHE A 148 -4.14 8.33 -3.23
C PHE A 148 -5.41 7.92 -2.47
N ASN A 149 -6.13 6.88 -2.91
CA ASN A 149 -7.26 6.33 -2.14
C ASN A 149 -6.80 5.73 -0.80
N TYR A 150 -5.53 5.34 -0.70
CA TYR A 150 -4.92 4.79 0.51
C TYR A 150 -3.93 5.78 1.15
N LEU A 151 -4.14 7.09 0.97
CA LEU A 151 -3.23 8.14 1.43
C LEU A 151 -2.90 8.00 2.91
N LEU A 152 -3.92 7.90 3.77
CA LEU A 152 -3.72 7.88 5.22
C LEU A 152 -2.95 6.62 5.69
N PRO A 153 -3.33 5.39 5.33
CA PRO A 153 -2.55 4.19 5.67
C PRO A 153 -1.13 4.20 5.12
N LEU A 154 -0.94 4.62 3.85
CA LEU A 154 0.39 4.66 3.22
C LEU A 154 1.30 5.73 3.84
N PHE A 155 0.73 6.89 4.16
CA PHE A 155 1.47 7.94 4.87
C PHE A 155 1.92 7.47 6.25
N LEU A 156 1.01 6.93 7.06
CA LEU A 156 1.35 6.42 8.40
C LEU A 156 2.39 5.30 8.33
N ALA A 157 2.26 4.39 7.36
CA ALA A 157 3.24 3.33 7.12
C ALA A 157 4.60 3.92 6.77
N SER A 158 4.67 4.85 5.82
CA SER A 158 5.93 5.48 5.42
C SER A 158 6.60 6.24 6.56
N LEU A 159 5.83 6.94 7.40
CA LEU A 159 6.33 7.66 8.56
C LEU A 159 6.91 6.69 9.59
N ALA A 160 6.15 5.65 9.95
CA ALA A 160 6.59 4.63 10.89
C ALA A 160 7.82 3.88 10.37
N CYS A 161 7.81 3.42 9.10
CA CYS A 161 8.96 2.78 8.47
C CYS A 161 10.19 3.69 8.49
N THR A 162 10.06 4.96 8.09
CA THR A 162 11.18 5.90 8.07
C THR A 162 11.75 6.12 9.46
N LEU A 163 10.91 6.28 10.49
CA LEU A 163 11.36 6.40 11.87
C LEU A 163 12.12 5.15 12.32
N PHE A 164 11.54 3.95 12.18
CA PHE A 164 12.19 2.72 12.63
C PHE A 164 13.49 2.42 11.88
N VAL A 165 13.52 2.62 10.56
CA VAL A 165 14.73 2.43 9.75
C VAL A 165 15.78 3.46 10.13
N SER A 166 15.42 4.74 10.32
CA SER A 166 16.38 5.79 10.70
C SER A 166 16.95 5.55 12.09
N PHE A 167 16.11 5.20 13.08
CA PHE A 167 16.59 4.80 14.40
C PHE A 167 17.47 3.56 14.35
N GLY A 168 17.10 2.58 13.52
CA GLY A 168 17.92 1.41 13.24
C GLY A 168 19.30 1.81 12.74
N LEU A 169 19.37 2.56 11.63
CA LEU A 169 20.61 3.03 11.01
C LEU A 169 21.47 3.89 11.96
N MET A 170 20.85 4.74 12.78
CA MET A 170 21.55 5.61 13.73
C MET A 170 22.18 4.83 14.88
N LEU A 171 21.49 3.81 15.41
CA LEU A 171 22.00 2.99 16.50
C LEU A 171 23.09 2.03 16.00
N PHE A 172 22.80 1.30 14.91
CA PHE A 172 23.72 0.41 14.21
C PHE A 172 23.29 0.24 12.74
N ILE A 173 24.21 0.33 11.78
CA ILE A 173 23.87 0.24 10.34
C ILE A 173 23.10 -1.07 10.02
N LEU A 174 23.46 -2.18 10.66
CA LEU A 174 22.87 -3.51 10.42
C LEU A 174 21.35 -3.60 10.71
N PRO A 175 20.83 -3.25 11.90
CA PRO A 175 19.39 -3.27 12.14
C PRO A 175 18.60 -2.33 11.23
N GLY A 176 19.19 -1.20 10.82
CA GLY A 176 18.57 -0.31 9.84
C GLY A 176 18.35 -0.97 8.48
N ILE A 177 19.40 -1.61 7.94
CA ILE A 177 19.32 -2.36 6.67
C ILE A 177 18.33 -3.53 6.78
N TYR A 178 18.36 -4.26 7.90
CA TYR A 178 17.43 -5.35 8.14
C TYR A 178 15.97 -4.88 8.06
N LEU A 179 15.63 -3.79 8.75
CA LEU A 179 14.28 -3.22 8.75
C LEU A 179 13.88 -2.69 7.36
N ALA A 180 14.79 -2.04 6.66
CA ALA A 180 14.54 -1.53 5.31
C ALA A 180 14.11 -2.64 4.34
N VAL A 181 14.81 -3.77 4.38
CA VAL A 181 14.47 -4.96 3.56
C VAL A 181 13.18 -5.60 4.06
N SER A 182 13.02 -5.77 5.38
CA SER A 182 11.83 -6.37 5.99
C SER A 182 10.53 -5.60 5.73
N TYR A 183 10.59 -4.29 5.46
CA TYR A 183 9.42 -3.47 5.18
C TYR A 183 9.10 -3.29 3.69
N MET A 184 9.84 -3.95 2.78
CA MET A 184 9.66 -3.81 1.33
C MET A 184 8.23 -4.15 0.85
N PHE A 185 7.52 -5.09 1.50
CA PHE A 185 6.17 -5.50 1.11
C PHE A 185 5.04 -4.68 1.75
N THR A 186 5.36 -3.75 2.66
CA THR A 186 4.36 -2.97 3.42
C THR A 186 3.37 -2.24 2.52
N THR A 187 3.86 -1.50 1.52
CA THR A 187 3.01 -0.77 0.57
C THR A 187 2.10 -1.70 -0.23
N PHE A 188 2.60 -2.87 -0.60
CA PHE A 188 1.83 -3.86 -1.35
C PHE A 188 0.70 -4.45 -0.50
N PHE A 189 0.96 -4.79 0.77
CA PHE A 189 -0.07 -5.28 1.69
C PHE A 189 -1.19 -4.27 1.95
N ILE A 190 -0.85 -2.98 2.02
CA ILE A 190 -1.85 -1.92 2.19
C ILE A 190 -2.74 -1.82 0.96
N ILE A 191 -2.19 -1.96 -0.26
CA ILE A 191 -2.98 -1.85 -1.50
C ILE A 191 -3.79 -3.12 -1.78
N ASP A 192 -3.16 -4.28 -1.67
CA ASP A 192 -3.73 -5.58 -2.05
C ASP A 192 -4.79 -6.04 -1.07
N TYR A 193 -4.48 -5.97 0.23
CA TYR A 193 -5.34 -6.47 1.31
C TYR A 193 -6.07 -5.36 2.08
N LYS A 194 -5.90 -4.09 1.68
CA LYS A 194 -6.48 -2.92 2.39
C LYS A 194 -6.11 -2.86 3.86
N MET A 195 -4.95 -3.40 4.24
CA MET A 195 -4.52 -3.50 5.63
C MET A 195 -4.25 -2.15 6.26
N ASN A 196 -4.42 -2.08 7.58
CA ASN A 196 -3.88 -0.98 8.36
C ASN A 196 -2.34 -0.96 8.35
N PHE A 197 -1.79 0.24 8.55
CA PHE A 197 -0.34 0.47 8.41
C PHE A 197 0.51 -0.42 9.33
N TRP A 198 0.13 -0.57 10.60
CA TRP A 198 0.91 -1.32 11.57
C TRP A 198 0.93 -2.82 11.25
N GLN A 199 -0.25 -3.36 10.93
CA GLN A 199 -0.38 -4.75 10.55
C GLN A 199 0.36 -5.06 9.24
N ALA A 200 0.28 -4.17 8.25
CA ALA A 200 1.00 -4.33 7.00
C ALA A 200 2.52 -4.41 7.21
N MET A 201 3.07 -3.55 8.08
CA MET A 201 4.49 -3.55 8.45
C MET A 201 4.91 -4.85 9.14
N GLU A 202 4.12 -5.29 10.13
CA GLU A 202 4.43 -6.50 10.89
C GLU A 202 4.31 -7.77 10.04
N THR A 203 3.33 -7.80 9.15
CA THR A 203 3.11 -8.89 8.19
C THR A 203 4.26 -8.95 7.19
N SER A 204 4.65 -7.80 6.61
CA SER A 204 5.81 -7.69 5.73
C SER A 204 7.07 -8.21 6.42
N ARG A 205 7.33 -7.78 7.66
CA ARG A 205 8.49 -8.23 8.44
C ARG A 205 8.49 -9.73 8.65
N THR A 206 7.37 -10.28 9.14
CA THR A 206 7.26 -11.71 9.46
C THR A 206 7.50 -12.60 8.24
N ILE A 207 7.00 -12.17 7.06
CA ILE A 207 7.14 -12.93 5.82
C ILE A 207 8.56 -12.80 5.25
N ILE A 208 9.08 -11.58 5.13
CA ILE A 208 10.40 -11.33 4.51
C ILE A 208 11.53 -11.91 5.35
N THR A 209 11.46 -11.85 6.68
CA THR A 209 12.53 -12.34 7.57
C THR A 209 12.84 -13.82 7.38
N ARG A 210 11.88 -14.64 6.91
CA ARG A 210 12.11 -16.07 6.63
C ARG A 210 13.05 -16.31 5.45
N SER A 211 12.98 -15.44 4.43
CA SER A 211 13.80 -15.50 3.22
C SER A 211 14.63 -14.23 3.06
N TRP A 212 15.12 -13.69 4.18
CA TRP A 212 15.69 -12.34 4.24
C TRP A 212 16.85 -12.15 3.27
N PHE A 213 17.74 -13.15 3.16
CA PHE A 213 18.89 -13.08 2.25
C PHE A 213 18.50 -12.97 0.78
N SER A 214 17.43 -13.65 0.34
CA SER A 214 16.94 -13.56 -1.04
C SER A 214 16.37 -12.17 -1.33
N PHE A 215 15.60 -11.61 -0.39
CA PHE A 215 15.07 -10.25 -0.51
C PHE A 215 16.16 -9.17 -0.40
N PHE A 216 17.19 -9.41 0.41
CA PHE A 216 18.36 -8.54 0.51
C PHE A 216 19.14 -8.52 -0.81
N ALA A 217 19.41 -9.69 -1.40
CA ALA A 217 20.05 -9.78 -2.71
C ALA A 217 19.22 -9.07 -3.80
N PHE A 218 17.90 -9.25 -3.79
CA PHE A 218 17.00 -8.53 -4.68
C PHE A 218 17.08 -7.02 -4.51
N ALA A 219 17.06 -6.52 -3.27
CA ALA A 219 17.18 -5.10 -2.97
C ALA A 219 18.51 -4.52 -3.48
N ILE A 220 19.62 -5.26 -3.36
CA ILE A 220 20.91 -4.86 -3.91
C ILE A 220 20.85 -4.76 -5.44
N VAL A 221 20.23 -5.73 -6.12
CA VAL A 221 20.11 -5.68 -7.58
C VAL A 221 19.30 -4.48 -8.03
N LEU A 222 18.16 -4.21 -7.40
CA LEU A 222 17.37 -3.01 -7.68
C LEU A 222 18.14 -1.72 -7.39
N PHE A 223 18.93 -1.69 -6.32
CA PHE A 223 19.78 -0.55 -5.98
C PHE A 223 20.84 -0.32 -7.05
N ILE A 224 21.54 -1.35 -7.51
CA ILE A 224 22.54 -1.26 -8.59
C ILE A 224 21.90 -0.75 -9.89
N ILE A 225 20.72 -1.23 -10.25
CA ILE A 225 19.99 -0.76 -11.45
C ILE A 225 19.68 0.73 -11.35
N ASN A 226 19.21 1.20 -10.19
CA ASN A 226 18.89 2.62 -9.99
C ASN A 226 20.16 3.49 -9.95
N VAL A 227 21.24 3.03 -9.33
CA VAL A 227 22.53 3.72 -9.31
C VAL A 227 23.11 3.81 -10.73
N ALA A 228 23.07 2.73 -11.51
CA ALA A 228 23.47 2.72 -12.90
C ALA A 228 22.62 3.70 -13.74
N GLY A 229 21.30 3.74 -13.50
CA GLY A 229 20.40 4.72 -14.09
C GLY A 229 20.77 6.17 -13.74
N ALA A 230 21.16 6.43 -12.49
CA ALA A 230 21.58 7.76 -12.05
C ALA A 230 22.85 8.24 -12.75
N PHE A 231 23.82 7.34 -12.97
CA PHE A 231 25.07 7.65 -13.69
C PHE A 231 24.86 8.01 -15.16
N LEU A 232 23.73 7.62 -15.77
CA LEU A 232 23.34 8.03 -17.13
C LEU A 232 22.68 9.42 -17.13
N PHE A 233 23.38 10.42 -16.58
CA PHE A 233 22.98 11.83 -16.52
C PHE A 233 21.58 12.08 -15.91
N GLY A 234 21.12 11.24 -14.99
CA GLY A 234 19.79 11.33 -14.38
C GLY A 234 18.62 10.94 -15.31
N ILE A 235 18.82 10.93 -16.63
CA ILE A 235 17.83 10.43 -17.60
C ILE A 235 17.60 8.94 -17.40
N GLY A 236 18.65 8.19 -17.06
CA GLY A 236 18.52 6.77 -16.74
C GLY A 236 17.60 6.49 -15.55
N MET A 237 17.41 7.44 -14.62
CA MET A 237 16.45 7.29 -13.51
C MET A 237 14.99 7.28 -13.98
N ILE A 238 14.68 7.97 -15.07
CA ILE A 238 13.31 8.00 -15.64
C ILE A 238 12.92 6.60 -16.13
N VAL A 239 13.89 5.78 -16.54
CA VAL A 239 13.67 4.39 -16.96
C VAL A 239 13.88 3.40 -15.80
N SER A 240 14.92 3.60 -14.98
CA SER A 240 15.23 2.65 -13.90
C SER A 240 14.17 2.64 -12.80
N ALA A 241 13.55 3.79 -12.48
CA ALA A 241 12.51 3.88 -11.46
C ALA A 241 11.27 3.02 -11.80
N PRO A 242 10.61 3.16 -12.96
CA PRO A 242 9.46 2.32 -13.28
C PRO A 242 9.85 0.86 -13.46
N VAL A 243 11.03 0.54 -14.00
CA VAL A 243 11.49 -0.84 -14.16
C VAL A 243 11.69 -1.53 -12.82
N THR A 244 12.34 -0.86 -11.86
CA THR A 244 12.56 -1.43 -10.53
C THR A 244 11.28 -1.49 -9.72
N ALA A 245 10.36 -0.54 -9.88
CA ALA A 245 9.03 -0.60 -9.29
C ALA A 245 8.20 -1.77 -9.86
N CYS A 246 8.23 -1.99 -11.19
CA CYS A 246 7.59 -3.13 -11.83
C CYS A 246 8.17 -4.46 -11.33
N ALA A 247 9.50 -4.55 -11.25
CA ALA A 247 10.17 -5.74 -10.73
C ALA A 247 9.78 -6.03 -9.26
N ALA A 248 9.69 -5.00 -8.42
CA ALA A 248 9.25 -5.16 -7.03
C ALA A 248 7.78 -5.62 -6.92
N ALA A 249 6.90 -5.07 -7.76
CA ALA A 249 5.49 -5.47 -7.81
C ALA A 249 5.30 -6.90 -8.34
N VAL A 250 6.07 -7.30 -9.34
CA VAL A 250 6.11 -8.68 -9.83
C VAL A 250 6.68 -9.62 -8.77
N ALA A 251 7.75 -9.23 -8.08
CA ALA A 251 8.30 -10.01 -6.97
C ALA A 251 7.24 -10.26 -5.90
N TYR A 252 6.47 -9.23 -5.52
CA TYR A 252 5.34 -9.38 -4.62
C TYR A 252 4.29 -10.36 -5.18
N ARG A 253 3.86 -10.19 -6.44
CA ARG A 253 2.90 -11.08 -7.11
C ARG A 253 3.35 -12.54 -7.11
N ASN A 254 4.62 -12.78 -7.43
CA ASN A 254 5.15 -14.14 -7.56
C ASN A 254 5.31 -14.82 -6.20
N CYS A 255 5.58 -14.03 -5.15
CA CYS A 255 5.72 -14.49 -3.78
C CYS A 255 4.38 -14.75 -3.08
N MET A 256 3.41 -13.86 -3.25
CA MET A 256 2.17 -13.84 -2.48
C MET A 256 0.96 -14.37 -3.28
N GLY A 257 1.03 -14.33 -4.61
CA GLY A 257 -0.15 -14.25 -5.46
C GLY A 257 -0.83 -12.88 -5.32
N VAL A 258 -1.35 -12.32 -6.41
CA VAL A 258 -2.17 -11.10 -6.30
C VAL A 258 -3.57 -11.54 -5.85
N GLN A 259 -3.96 -11.15 -4.64
CA GLN A 259 -5.24 -11.49 -4.00
C GLN A 259 -6.03 -10.20 -3.82
N ILE A 260 -6.31 -9.47 -4.91
CA ILE A 260 -7.13 -8.25 -4.85
C ILE A 260 -8.54 -8.72 -4.55
N SER A 261 -8.83 -8.87 -3.26
CA SER A 261 -10.05 -9.32 -2.62
C SER A 261 -11.15 -9.71 -3.60
N SER A 262 -11.49 -11.00 -3.63
CA SER A 262 -12.72 -11.58 -4.19
C SER A 262 -14.00 -11.00 -3.53
N ILE A 263 -14.13 -9.68 -3.51
CA ILE A 263 -15.20 -8.90 -2.84
C ILE A 263 -15.65 -7.76 -3.78
N ASP A 264 -15.66 -8.02 -5.08
CA ASP A 264 -16.60 -7.37 -6.00
C ASP A 264 -17.83 -8.27 -6.26
N GLU A 265 -17.95 -9.43 -5.60
CA GLU A 265 -19.14 -10.30 -5.65
C GLU A 265 -19.52 -10.83 -4.26
N GLU A 266 -20.37 -10.06 -3.56
CA GLU A 266 -21.64 -10.51 -2.96
C GLU A 266 -22.49 -9.31 -2.52
#